data_AF-A0A2I0AWC2-F1
#
_entry.id   AF-A0A2I0AWC2-F1
#
_cell.length_a   1.000
_cell.length_b   1.000
_cell.length_c   1.000
_cell.angle_alpha   90.00
_cell.angle_beta   90.00
_cell.angle_gamma   90.00
#
_symmetry.space_group_name_H-M   'P 1'
#
loop_
_entity.id
_entity.type
_entity.pdbx_description
1 polymer ?
#
loop_
_entity_poly.entity_id
_entity_poly.type
_entity_poly.pdbx_seq_one_letter_code
_entity_poly.pdbx_strand_id
1 'polypeptide(L)'
;MASNNCLLLSQLHVVVLLGLCVTTATASMPIWDEYYSWGSLMNHGHLTPYMEMATRAAVTQWNRLNSGSTRSVMAMHGAVGVWRRVGEDGVTIIRMVLLVRQTFWGGDANLRQRLALITMYMGFPQGRPLDLESVPLDDFHALPLTHVGWIPINP
;
A
#
# COMPACT_ATOMS: atom_id res chain seq x y z
N MET A 1 13.58 -49.55 -19.01
CA MET A 1 12.16 -49.94 -18.74
C MET A 1 11.79 -49.40 -17.38
N ALA A 2 10.61 -48.79 -17.29
CA ALA A 2 10.07 -48.07 -16.16
C ALA A 2 9.79 -48.94 -14.93
N SER A 3 9.80 -48.35 -13.73
CA SER A 3 8.57 -48.22 -12.93
C SER A 3 8.79 -47.33 -11.71
N ASN A 4 7.90 -46.35 -11.60
CA ASN A 4 7.65 -45.50 -10.44
C ASN A 4 7.11 -46.31 -9.26
N ASN A 5 7.31 -45.77 -8.05
CA ASN A 5 6.39 -45.71 -6.91
C ASN A 5 7.00 -44.73 -5.89
N CYS A 6 6.80 -43.42 -6.06
CA CYS A 6 5.76 -42.64 -5.38
C CYS A 6 5.82 -42.72 -3.85
N LEU A 7 6.45 -41.72 -3.22
CA LEU A 7 5.98 -41.20 -1.94
C LEU A 7 5.69 -39.70 -2.11
N LEU A 8 4.39 -39.41 -2.16
CA LEU A 8 3.79 -38.09 -2.00
C LEU A 8 4.16 -37.56 -0.61
N LEU A 9 5.19 -36.73 -0.51
CA LEU A 9 5.34 -35.83 0.63
C LEU A 9 4.43 -34.63 0.37
N SER A 10 3.21 -34.78 0.87
CA SER A 10 2.22 -33.73 0.96
C SER A 10 2.82 -32.51 1.66
N GLN A 11 2.51 -31.35 1.09
CA GLN A 11 2.46 -30.05 1.73
C GLN A 11 2.05 -30.14 3.21
N LEU A 12 2.63 -29.25 4.02
CA LEU A 12 2.53 -29.07 5.47
C LEU A 12 3.60 -29.77 6.33
N HIS A 13 4.37 -28.92 7.02
CA HIS A 13 5.31 -29.20 8.11
C HIS A 13 6.74 -29.57 7.72
N VAL A 14 7.48 -28.60 7.19
CA VAL A 14 8.93 -28.53 7.45
C VAL A 14 9.24 -27.21 8.17
N VAL A 15 8.95 -27.23 9.47
CA VAL A 15 9.73 -26.53 10.50
C VAL A 15 9.98 -27.67 11.49
N VAL A 16 11.19 -28.05 11.89
CA VAL A 16 12.29 -27.26 12.45
C VAL A 16 13.56 -28.11 12.44
N LEU A 17 14.70 -27.44 12.63
CA LEU A 17 15.95 -27.89 13.28
C LEU A 17 17.12 -28.24 12.36
N LEU A 18 17.84 -27.18 11.95
CA LEU A 18 19.28 -27.05 12.21
C LEU A 18 19.72 -25.60 11.89
N GLY A 19 20.10 -24.85 12.93
CA GLY A 19 20.74 -23.54 12.81
C GLY A 19 19.81 -22.35 13.01
N LEU A 20 19.94 -21.67 14.15
CA LEU A 20 19.26 -20.41 14.46
C LEU A 20 19.57 -19.32 13.40
N CYS A 21 18.59 -19.06 12.55
CA CYS A 21 18.25 -17.75 11.99
C CYS A 21 16.78 -17.83 11.61
N VAL A 22 15.88 -17.45 12.52
CA VAL A 22 14.48 -17.20 12.15
C VAL A 22 14.46 -15.84 11.46
N THR A 23 14.88 -15.79 10.20
CA THR A 23 14.39 -14.77 9.28
C THR A 23 12.99 -15.20 8.89
N THR A 24 11.98 -14.68 9.57
CA THR A 24 10.63 -14.63 9.00
C THR A 24 10.72 -13.81 7.72
N ALA A 25 11.00 -14.47 6.61
CA ALA A 25 10.74 -13.92 5.29
C ALA A 25 9.22 -13.79 5.19
N THR A 26 8.69 -12.62 5.55
CA THR A 26 7.38 -12.21 5.06
C THR A 26 7.54 -12.07 3.56
N ALA A 27 7.34 -13.18 2.85
CA ALA A 27 7.17 -13.15 1.41
C ALA A 27 6.04 -12.15 1.15
N SER A 28 6.36 -11.02 0.55
CA SER A 28 5.37 -10.07 0.06
C SER A 28 4.34 -10.86 -0.73
N MET A 29 3.04 -10.62 -0.49
CA MET A 29 1.95 -11.32 -1.18
C MET A 29 2.28 -11.41 -2.68
N PRO A 30 2.46 -12.62 -3.25
CA PRO A 30 2.64 -12.76 -4.69
C PRO A 30 1.40 -12.16 -5.35
N ILE A 31 1.66 -11.20 -6.23
CA ILE A 31 0.65 -10.41 -6.90
C ILE A 31 -0.14 -11.37 -7.80
N TRP A 32 -1.46 -11.42 -7.64
CA TRP A 32 -2.36 -12.08 -8.61
C TRP A 32 -2.46 -11.32 -9.95
N ASP A 33 -1.56 -10.37 -10.17
CA ASP A 33 -1.73 -9.22 -11.07
C ASP A 33 -0.35 -8.67 -11.51
N GLU A 34 0.65 -9.53 -11.71
CA GLU A 34 1.79 -9.23 -12.60
C GLU A 34 1.28 -9.12 -14.06
N TYR A 35 0.31 -8.24 -14.29
CA TYR A 35 -0.06 -7.72 -15.58
C TYR A 35 1.13 -6.90 -16.08
N TYR A 36 1.98 -7.53 -16.90
CA TYR A 36 3.08 -7.13 -17.80
C TYR A 36 3.74 -5.71 -17.78
N SER A 37 3.30 -4.73 -16.99
CA SER A 37 3.81 -3.35 -16.97
C SER A 37 3.97 -2.74 -15.57
N TRP A 38 3.47 -3.40 -14.51
CA TRP A 38 3.59 -2.91 -13.13
C TRP A 38 4.74 -3.61 -12.39
N GLY A 39 5.75 -2.85 -11.99
CA GLY A 39 6.82 -3.33 -11.10
C GLY A 39 6.50 -3.03 -9.65
N SER A 40 6.58 -4.03 -8.78
CA SER A 40 6.51 -3.82 -7.32
C SER A 40 7.69 -2.97 -6.84
N LEU A 41 7.40 -2.06 -5.92
CA LEU A 41 8.39 -1.20 -5.27
C LEU A 41 8.51 -1.48 -3.77
N MET A 42 7.83 -2.53 -3.31
CA MET A 42 7.98 -3.06 -1.95
C MET A 42 9.23 -3.95 -1.90
N ASN A 43 10.10 -3.71 -0.94
CA ASN A 43 11.26 -4.56 -0.68
C ASN A 43 10.99 -5.43 0.57
N HIS A 44 10.69 -6.72 0.37
CA HIS A 44 10.37 -7.66 1.46
C HIS A 44 9.26 -7.18 2.42
N GLY A 45 8.27 -6.46 1.89
CA GLY A 45 7.18 -5.87 2.69
C GLY A 45 7.49 -4.50 3.29
N HIS A 46 8.70 -3.96 3.09
CA HIS A 46 9.07 -2.61 3.50
C HIS A 46 9.07 -1.64 2.32
N LEU A 47 8.75 -0.37 2.59
CA LEU A 47 8.90 0.69 1.63
C LEU A 47 10.37 1.11 1.53
N THR A 48 10.83 1.37 0.31
CA THR A 48 12.06 2.15 0.15
C THR A 48 11.80 3.59 0.64
N PRO A 49 12.84 4.33 1.10
CA PRO A 49 12.65 5.72 1.56
C PRO A 49 11.96 6.61 0.52
N TYR A 50 12.27 6.38 -0.76
CA TYR A 50 11.63 7.06 -1.89
C TYR A 50 10.12 6.78 -1.97
N MET A 51 9.71 5.54 -1.73
CA MET A 51 8.29 5.18 -1.70
C MET A 51 7.57 5.65 -0.46
N GLU A 52 8.26 5.75 0.68
CA GLU A 52 7.68 6.34 1.87
C GLU A 52 7.29 7.81 1.64
N MET A 53 8.15 8.58 0.98
CA MET A 53 7.82 9.95 0.57
C MET A 53 6.61 10.01 -0.35
N ALA A 54 6.54 9.13 -1.35
CA ALA A 54 5.40 9.05 -2.27
C ALA A 54 4.10 8.74 -1.49
N THR A 55 4.12 7.79 -0.55
CA THR A 55 2.92 7.42 0.21
C THR A 55 2.42 8.56 1.09
N ARG A 56 3.35 9.31 1.70
CA ARG A 56 3.02 10.50 2.50
C ARG A 56 2.46 11.62 1.63
N ALA A 57 3.03 11.85 0.45
CA ALA A 57 2.52 12.81 -0.51
C ALA A 57 1.08 12.45 -0.94
N ALA A 58 0.81 11.18 -1.24
CA ALA A 58 -0.52 10.70 -1.59
C ALA A 58 -1.56 10.95 -0.48
N VAL A 59 -1.22 10.63 0.77
CA VAL A 59 -2.10 10.88 1.93
C VAL A 59 -2.34 12.38 2.13
N THR A 60 -1.30 13.20 1.95
CA THR A 60 -1.40 14.66 2.07
C THR A 60 -2.32 15.23 0.99
N GLN A 61 -2.18 14.75 -0.24
CA GLN A 61 -3.02 15.16 -1.37
C GLN A 61 -4.47 14.73 -1.16
N TRP A 62 -4.70 13.50 -0.67
CA TRP A 62 -6.04 13.06 -0.32
C TRP A 62 -6.67 13.97 0.73
N ASN A 63 -5.94 14.31 1.80
CA ASN A 63 -6.43 15.20 2.86
C ASN A 63 -6.75 16.58 2.30
N ARG A 64 -5.87 17.14 1.47
CA ARG A 64 -6.10 18.44 0.81
C ARG A 64 -7.40 18.44 -0.01
N LEU A 65 -7.68 17.36 -0.73
CA LEU A 65 -8.82 17.25 -1.64
C LEU A 65 -10.13 16.86 -0.94
N ASN A 66 -10.09 16.03 0.10
CA ASN A 66 -11.27 15.35 0.64
C ASN A 66 -11.60 15.71 2.09
N SER A 67 -10.70 16.38 2.82
CA SER A 67 -10.91 16.67 4.25
C SER A 67 -12.19 17.44 4.53
N GLY A 68 -12.44 18.50 3.75
CA GLY A 68 -13.62 19.35 3.92
C GLY A 68 -14.93 18.61 3.65
N SER A 69 -14.99 17.82 2.58
CA SER A 69 -16.21 17.08 2.18
C SER A 69 -16.50 15.89 3.09
N THR A 70 -15.46 15.17 3.52
CA THR A 70 -15.59 13.98 4.38
C THR A 70 -15.58 14.30 5.88
N ARG A 71 -15.21 15.54 6.25
CA ARG A 71 -14.92 15.96 7.63
C ARG A 71 -13.98 14.99 8.33
N SER A 72 -12.93 14.56 7.62
CA SER A 72 -11.99 13.58 8.12
C SER A 72 -10.57 13.76 7.57
N VAL A 73 -9.58 13.32 8.34
CA VAL A 73 -8.16 13.33 7.95
C VAL A 73 -7.64 11.92 8.04
N MET A 74 -6.75 11.58 7.13
CA MET A 74 -6.05 10.31 7.11
C MET A 74 -4.62 10.50 7.56
N ALA A 75 -4.15 9.54 8.35
CA ALA A 75 -2.75 9.28 8.60
C ALA A 75 -2.40 7.90 8.05
N MET A 76 -1.22 7.76 7.46
CA MET A 76 -0.73 6.47 7.02
C MET A 76 -0.50 5.56 8.23
N HIS A 77 -1.04 4.33 8.18
CA HIS A 77 -0.76 3.30 9.18
C HIS A 77 0.22 2.25 8.65
N GLY A 78 0.10 1.87 7.38
CA GLY A 78 1.03 0.97 6.69
C GLY A 78 0.75 0.91 5.18
N ALA A 79 1.67 0.34 4.42
CA ALA A 79 1.47 0.03 3.01
C ALA A 79 1.26 -1.47 2.83
N VAL A 80 0.19 -1.82 2.12
CA VAL A 80 -0.07 -3.20 1.68
C VAL A 80 0.74 -3.50 0.42
N GLY A 81 0.81 -2.52 -0.48
CA GLY A 81 1.66 -2.61 -1.65
C GLY A 81 1.78 -1.29 -2.39
N VAL A 82 2.89 -1.16 -3.10
CA VAL A 82 3.20 -0.01 -3.94
C VAL A 82 3.81 -0.53 -5.24
N TRP A 83 3.28 -0.04 -6.36
CA TRP A 83 3.67 -0.47 -7.70
C TRP A 83 3.90 0.73 -8.60
N ARG A 84 4.80 0.59 -9.56
CA ARG A 84 5.08 1.59 -10.59
C ARG A 84 4.83 1.01 -11.96
N ARG A 85 4.20 1.80 -12.81
CA ARG A 85 4.19 1.64 -14.26
C ARG A 85 4.79 2.89 -14.88
N VAL A 86 5.56 2.73 -15.96
CA VAL A 86 6.02 3.85 -16.78
C VAL A 86 5.28 3.75 -18.12
N GLY A 87 4.55 4.80 -18.48
CA GLY A 87 3.85 4.91 -19.76
C GLY A 87 4.82 5.13 -20.92
N GLU A 88 4.35 4.90 -22.15
CA GLU A 88 5.12 5.15 -23.38
C GLU A 88 5.43 6.64 -23.57
N ASP A 89 4.60 7.51 -22.99
CA ASP A 89 4.75 8.96 -22.91
C ASP A 89 5.77 9.43 -21.85
N GLY A 90 6.42 8.48 -21.16
CA GLY A 90 7.38 8.77 -20.09
C GLY A 90 6.74 9.12 -18.75
N VAL A 91 5.40 9.15 -18.65
CA VAL A 91 4.69 9.41 -17.39
C VAL A 91 4.84 8.20 -16.47
N THR A 92 5.32 8.44 -15.26
CA THR A 92 5.41 7.42 -14.23
C THR A 92 4.14 7.42 -13.40
N ILE A 93 3.41 6.31 -13.40
CA ILE A 93 2.22 6.12 -12.57
C ILE A 93 2.61 5.25 -11.37
N ILE A 94 2.32 5.75 -10.17
CA ILE A 94 2.49 5.00 -8.93
C ILE A 94 1.11 4.62 -8.41
N ARG A 95 0.87 3.31 -8.26
CA ARG A 95 -0.31 2.75 -7.59
C ARG A 95 0.07 2.37 -6.17
N MET A 96 -0.77 2.73 -5.21
CA MET A 96 -0.54 2.47 -3.79
C MET A 96 -1.80 1.87 -3.18
N VAL A 97 -1.65 0.79 -2.42
CA VAL A 97 -2.70 0.27 -1.54
C VAL A 97 -2.23 0.46 -0.11
N LEU A 98 -2.88 1.37 0.60
CA LEU A 98 -2.48 1.79 1.94
C LEU A 98 -3.53 1.38 2.98
N LEU A 99 -3.04 0.94 4.12
CA LEU A 99 -3.81 0.89 5.35
C LEU A 99 -3.66 2.25 6.05
N VAL A 100 -4.78 2.92 6.30
CA VAL A 100 -4.80 4.27 6.85
C VAL A 100 -5.66 4.32 8.11
N ARG A 101 -5.27 5.22 9.01
CA ARG A 101 -6.10 5.64 10.13
C ARG A 101 -6.85 6.90 9.71
N GLN A 102 -8.17 6.83 9.67
CA GLN A 102 -9.03 7.96 9.38
C GLN A 102 -9.66 8.48 10.67
N THR A 103 -9.47 9.77 10.93
CA THR A 103 -10.00 10.50 12.09
C THR A 103 -11.06 11.47 11.62
N PHE A 104 -12.26 11.37 12.17
CA PHE A 104 -13.40 12.25 11.85
C PHE A 104 -13.48 13.42 12.84
N TRP A 105 -13.89 14.61 12.37
CA TRP A 105 -14.25 15.75 13.23
C TRP A 105 -15.66 16.27 12.95
N GLY A 106 -16.28 16.80 14.01
CA GLY A 106 -17.59 17.46 13.96
C GLY A 106 -18.78 16.54 14.22
N GLY A 107 -19.66 16.97 15.12
CA GLY A 107 -20.99 16.39 15.35
C GLY A 107 -21.20 15.77 16.72
N ASP A 108 -20.25 14.99 17.21
CA ASP A 108 -20.27 14.40 18.55
C ASP A 108 -18.87 14.45 19.15
N ALA A 109 -18.77 14.77 20.44
CA ALA A 109 -17.51 14.94 21.19
C ALA A 109 -16.61 13.69 21.25
N ASN A 110 -17.01 12.59 20.61
CA ASN A 110 -16.18 11.41 20.42
C ASN A 110 -15.55 11.49 19.03
N LEU A 111 -14.29 11.94 18.98
CA LEU A 111 -13.41 11.62 17.85
C LEU A 111 -13.60 10.12 17.57
N ARG A 112 -13.96 9.76 16.34
CA ARG A 112 -14.00 8.36 15.92
C ARG A 112 -12.79 8.13 15.03
N GLN A 113 -12.02 7.11 15.36
CA GLN A 113 -10.92 6.64 14.51
C GLN A 113 -11.32 5.30 13.92
N ARG A 114 -11.08 5.14 12.61
CA ARG A 114 -11.22 3.85 11.94
C ARG A 114 -9.96 3.51 11.16
N LEU A 115 -9.70 2.22 11.03
CA LEU A 115 -8.81 1.67 10.02
C LEU A 115 -9.58 1.49 8.73
N ALA A 116 -8.96 1.91 7.63
CA ALA A 116 -9.51 1.75 6.29
C ALA A 116 -8.38 1.40 5.31
N LEU A 117 -8.75 0.69 4.25
CA LEU A 117 -7.92 0.50 3.07
C LEU A 117 -8.28 1.53 2.02
N ILE A 118 -7.27 2.05 1.34
CA ILE A 118 -7.44 2.95 0.20
C ILE A 118 -6.49 2.56 -0.92
N THR A 119 -6.98 2.63 -2.15
CA THR A 119 -6.14 2.55 -3.35
C THR A 119 -6.01 3.94 -3.95
N MET A 120 -4.78 4.39 -4.17
CA MET A 120 -4.47 5.69 -4.76
C MET A 120 -3.55 5.53 -5.96
N TYR A 121 -3.66 6.46 -6.90
CA TYR A 121 -2.85 6.57 -8.09
C TYR A 121 -2.27 7.98 -8.15
N MET A 122 -0.97 8.08 -8.45
CA MET A 122 -0.29 9.35 -8.69
C MET A 122 0.48 9.27 -9.99
N GLY A 123 0.21 10.18 -10.92
CA GLY A 123 1.00 10.40 -12.12
C GLY A 123 2.13 11.40 -11.85
N PHE A 124 3.31 11.10 -12.39
CA PHE A 124 4.49 11.95 -12.36
C PHE A 124 4.99 12.15 -13.80
N PRO A 125 4.94 13.38 -14.32
CA PRO A 125 5.57 13.71 -15.59
C PRO A 125 7.08 13.42 -15.56
N GLN A 126 7.64 13.02 -16.70
CA GLN A 126 9.06 12.71 -16.79
C GLN A 126 9.94 13.90 -16.35
N GLY A 127 10.98 13.60 -15.56
CA GLY A 127 11.98 14.59 -15.15
C GLY A 127 11.57 15.50 -13.99
N ARG A 128 10.38 15.31 -13.41
CA ARG A 128 10.01 16.01 -12.18
C ARG A 128 10.47 15.27 -10.93
N PRO A 129 10.93 15.98 -9.88
CA PRO A 129 11.24 15.36 -8.61
C PRO A 129 9.98 14.78 -7.95
N LEU A 130 10.17 13.83 -7.04
CA LEU A 130 9.08 13.31 -6.23
C LEU A 130 8.86 14.25 -5.04
N ASP A 131 8.07 15.29 -5.26
CA ASP A 131 7.59 16.18 -4.20
C ASP A 131 6.06 16.37 -4.30
N LEU A 132 5.48 17.02 -3.28
CA LEU A 132 4.04 17.26 -3.21
C LEU A 132 3.54 18.18 -4.33
N GLU A 133 4.38 19.10 -4.81
CA GLU A 133 4.02 20.08 -5.84
C GLU A 133 4.11 19.49 -7.26
N SER A 134 4.86 18.41 -7.40
CA SER A 134 5.12 17.69 -8.65
C SER A 134 4.04 16.68 -9.00
N VAL A 135 3.04 16.48 -8.15
CA VAL A 135 1.82 15.73 -8.46
C VAL A 135 0.71 16.73 -8.79
N PRO A 136 0.41 16.97 -10.08
CA PRO A 136 -0.76 17.75 -10.46
C PRO A 136 -2.02 17.21 -9.80
N LEU A 137 -2.96 18.09 -9.46
CA LEU A 137 -4.24 17.70 -8.85
C LEU A 137 -4.99 16.71 -9.74
N ASP A 138 -4.93 16.90 -11.06
CA ASP A 138 -5.59 16.03 -12.05
C ASP A 138 -4.91 14.67 -12.22
N ASP A 139 -3.65 14.56 -11.79
CA ASP A 139 -2.86 13.31 -11.84
C ASP A 139 -2.94 12.51 -10.52
N PHE A 140 -3.78 12.97 -9.58
CA PHE A 140 -4.08 12.24 -8.35
C PHE A 140 -5.49 11.63 -8.42
N HIS A 141 -5.57 10.32 -8.24
CA HIS A 141 -6.85 9.62 -8.15
C HIS A 141 -6.88 8.71 -6.92
N ALA A 142 -7.99 8.74 -6.19
CA ALA A 142 -8.20 7.87 -5.04
C ALA A 142 -9.54 7.15 -5.16
N LEU A 143 -9.51 5.83 -4.99
CA LEU A 143 -10.72 5.03 -4.88
C LEU A 143 -11.39 5.26 -3.52
N PRO A 144 -12.70 4.97 -3.40
CA PRO A 144 -13.39 5.04 -2.12
C PRO A 144 -12.71 4.21 -1.02
N LEU A 145 -12.72 4.76 0.19
CA LEU A 145 -12.18 4.10 1.38
C LEU A 145 -12.99 2.84 1.71
N THR A 146 -12.31 1.72 1.87
CA THR A 146 -12.90 0.46 2.34
C THR A 146 -12.67 0.33 3.83
N HIS A 147 -13.74 0.29 4.63
CA HIS A 147 -13.63 0.16 6.08
C HIS A 147 -13.08 -1.22 6.47
N VAL A 148 -12.08 -1.25 7.35
CA VAL A 148 -11.47 -2.47 7.87
C VAL A 148 -11.86 -2.71 9.33
N GLY A 149 -11.93 -1.66 10.15
CA GLY A 149 -12.33 -1.77 11.54
C GLY A 149 -12.28 -0.44 12.30
N TRP A 150 -12.80 -0.43 13.54
CA TRP A 150 -12.74 0.73 14.42
C TRP A 150 -11.53 0.67 15.35
N ILE A 151 -10.91 1.82 15.62
CA ILE A 151 -9.86 1.94 16.62
C ILE A 151 -10.49 2.57 17.87
N PRO A 152 -10.43 1.90 19.04
CA PRO A 152 -10.83 2.53 20.28
C PRO A 152 -9.90 3.72 20.54
N ILE A 153 -10.50 4.90 20.75
CA ILE A 153 -9.77 6.05 21.27
C ILE A 153 -9.76 5.88 22.78
N ASN A 154 -8.69 5.29 23.31
CA ASN A 154 -8.48 5.33 24.75
C ASN A 154 -8.20 6.79 25.14
N PRO A 155 -8.95 7.35 26.11
CA PRO A 155 -8.64 8.65 26.68
C PRO A 155 -7.30 8.65 27.42
#